data_AF-A0A6G0VIX5-F1
#
_entry.id   AF-A0A6G0VIX5-F1
#
_cell.length_a   1.000
_cell.length_b   1.000
_cell.length_c   1.000
_cell.angle_alpha   90.00
_cell.angle_beta   90.00
_cell.angle_gamma   90.00
#
_symmetry.space_group_name_H-M   'P 1'
#
loop_
_entity.id
_entity.type
_entity.pdbx_description
1 polymer ?
#
loop_
_entity_poly.entity_id
_entity_poly.type
_entity_poly.pdbx_seq_one_letter_code
_entity_poly.pdbx_strand_id
1 'polypeptide(L)'
;SNDHCYKAKTLYNMFKDKNNLLYFTFLKPILGEAQHINQMFQSNSADRTKLLNSLIYLIESLAKKVVTPACKEDLLTANIQSFLHPNPYLGYDFEEQVKKNKPSSEAEKVVRSVCINFIVELVSQLQQRLPSNITILKQSSFIAPDTCLNTVKPSIIPLAKSMYYPEENLGKLESQWNNLSLIKLTNITTTADLWAEINLYTDGSGLNPFKELVNFAKTILVLPWSNAEIERWFSQMSIIKNAHRNRMSTFMANAILTIKAGLKRKGECCDTYNLPQHILKQIGTMTSYQKGESTSTDDRPLADDQMLEDFEIDPDDPTPILFHISDDEELL
;
A
#
# COMPACT_ATOMS: atom_id res chain seq x y z
N SER A 1 29.66 16.10 -23.15
CA SER A 1 30.27 14.88 -23.72
C SER A 1 31.22 14.19 -22.73
N ASN A 2 32.21 14.90 -22.14
CA ASN A 2 33.14 14.31 -21.16
C ASN A 2 32.49 13.76 -19.87
N ASP A 3 31.42 14.38 -19.36
CA ASP A 3 30.73 13.90 -18.14
C ASP A 3 30.05 12.54 -18.30
N HIS A 4 29.44 12.29 -19.48
CA HIS A 4 28.84 10.98 -19.76
C HIS A 4 29.90 9.88 -19.86
N CYS A 5 31.07 10.21 -20.44
CA CYS A 5 32.19 9.28 -20.54
C CYS A 5 32.83 8.99 -19.18
N TYR A 6 32.88 9.99 -18.28
CA TYR A 6 33.35 9.82 -16.91
C TYR A 6 32.40 8.95 -16.09
N LYS A 7 31.08 9.22 -16.13
CA LYS A 7 30.06 8.39 -15.47
C LYS A 7 30.10 6.94 -15.95
N ALA A 8 30.18 6.72 -17.26
CA ALA A 8 30.27 5.38 -17.85
C ALA A 8 31.53 4.62 -17.37
N LYS A 9 32.68 5.30 -17.28
CA LYS A 9 33.93 4.70 -16.79
C LYS A 9 33.88 4.36 -15.30
N THR A 10 33.26 5.21 -14.49
CA THR A 10 33.03 4.96 -13.06
C THR A 10 32.12 3.75 -12.86
N LEU A 11 31.00 3.67 -13.58
CA LEU A 11 30.09 2.51 -13.54
C LEU A 11 30.80 1.22 -13.97
N TYR A 12 31.56 1.26 -15.07
CA TYR A 12 32.34 0.11 -15.53
C TYR A 12 33.31 -0.39 -14.46
N ASN A 13 34.02 0.51 -13.78
CA ASN A 13 34.93 0.14 -12.70
C ASN A 13 34.18 -0.42 -11.49
N MET A 14 33.01 0.14 -11.15
CA MET A 14 32.16 -0.38 -10.07
C MET A 14 31.63 -1.78 -10.36
N PHE A 15 31.18 -2.06 -11.58
CA PHE A 15 30.69 -3.39 -11.98
C PHE A 15 31.80 -4.43 -12.07
N LYS A 16 33.05 -4.00 -12.30
CA LYS A 16 34.21 -4.89 -12.33
C LYS A 16 34.72 -5.26 -10.92
N ASP A 17 34.31 -4.51 -9.89
CA ASP A 17 34.70 -4.78 -8.52
C ASP A 17 33.97 -6.01 -7.94
N LYS A 18 34.76 -7.01 -7.54
CA LYS A 18 34.26 -8.25 -6.94
C LYS A 18 33.61 -8.02 -5.56
N ASN A 19 34.00 -6.97 -4.84
CA ASN A 19 33.38 -6.62 -3.56
C ASN A 19 31.97 -6.06 -3.77
N ASN A 20 31.75 -5.27 -4.82
CA ASN A 20 30.40 -4.82 -5.19
C ASN A 20 29.52 -5.99 -5.61
N LEU A 21 30.07 -6.97 -6.33
CA LEU A 21 29.34 -8.20 -6.66
C LEU A 21 28.89 -8.96 -5.40
N LEU A 22 29.72 -9.04 -4.37
CA LEU A 22 29.35 -9.62 -3.07
C LEU A 22 28.17 -8.86 -2.44
N TYR A 23 28.25 -7.53 -2.41
CA TYR A 23 27.19 -6.70 -1.86
C TYR A 23 25.87 -6.83 -2.64
N PHE A 24 25.90 -6.80 -3.97
CA PHE A 24 24.69 -6.99 -4.79
C PHE A 24 24.08 -8.40 -4.64
N THR A 25 24.92 -9.42 -4.47
CA THR A 25 24.45 -10.80 -4.21
C THR A 25 23.68 -10.86 -2.89
N PHE A 26 24.14 -10.14 -1.87
CA PHE A 26 23.42 -10.00 -0.61
C PHE A 26 22.13 -9.20 -0.75
N LEU A 27 22.17 -8.05 -1.45
CA LEU A 27 21.01 -7.16 -1.58
C LEU A 27 19.84 -7.79 -2.35
N LYS A 28 20.14 -8.55 -3.40
CA LYS A 28 19.14 -9.08 -4.34
C LYS A 28 17.94 -9.76 -3.65
N PRO A 29 18.10 -10.75 -2.76
CA PRO A 29 16.97 -11.38 -2.08
C PRO A 29 16.23 -10.43 -1.15
N ILE A 30 16.95 -9.55 -0.44
CA ILE A 30 16.36 -8.61 0.53
C ILE A 30 15.46 -7.59 -0.18
N LEU A 31 15.95 -7.03 -1.28
CA LEU A 31 15.18 -6.09 -2.10
C LEU A 31 13.98 -6.79 -2.74
N GLY A 32 14.13 -8.03 -3.17
CA GLY A 32 13.01 -8.84 -3.68
C GLY A 32 11.89 -9.02 -2.65
N GLU A 33 12.23 -9.38 -1.41
CA GLU A 33 11.26 -9.50 -0.30
C GLU A 33 10.59 -8.14 0.02
N ALA A 34 11.38 -7.07 0.14
CA ALA A 34 10.86 -5.73 0.45
C ALA A 34 9.95 -5.18 -0.66
N GLN A 35 10.34 -5.37 -1.93
CA GLN A 35 9.56 -4.92 -3.08
C GLN A 35 8.25 -5.69 -3.21
N HIS A 36 8.26 -7.01 -2.94
CA HIS A 36 7.04 -7.81 -2.91
C HIS A 36 6.03 -7.28 -1.87
N ILE A 37 6.49 -6.98 -0.66
CA ILE A 37 5.62 -6.37 0.37
C ILE A 37 5.12 -5.01 -0.09
N ASN A 38 5.98 -4.16 -0.66
CA ASN A 38 5.56 -2.85 -1.16
C ASN A 38 4.46 -2.96 -2.25
N GLN A 39 4.62 -3.88 -3.19
CA GLN A 39 3.60 -4.18 -4.21
C GLN A 39 2.28 -4.62 -3.59
N MET A 40 2.31 -5.45 -2.54
CA MET A 40 1.10 -5.86 -1.82
C MET A 40 0.38 -4.66 -1.18
N PHE A 41 1.10 -3.69 -0.62
CA PHE A 41 0.53 -2.46 -0.06
C PHE A 41 0.00 -1.49 -1.13
N GLN A 42 0.53 -1.57 -2.36
CA GLN A 42 0.08 -0.78 -3.51
C GLN A 42 -1.11 -1.40 -4.26
N SER A 43 -1.29 -2.71 -4.14
CA SER A 43 -2.36 -3.45 -4.82
C SER A 43 -3.78 -3.03 -4.41
N ASN A 44 -4.69 -3.04 -5.38
CA ASN A 44 -6.12 -2.81 -5.18
C ASN A 44 -6.87 -4.03 -4.61
N SER A 45 -6.29 -5.22 -4.75
CA SER A 45 -6.94 -6.51 -4.45
C SER A 45 -6.39 -7.22 -3.22
N ALA A 46 -5.35 -6.66 -2.59
CA ALA A 46 -4.74 -7.28 -1.42
C ALA A 46 -5.68 -7.33 -0.22
N ASP A 47 -5.66 -8.45 0.51
CA ASP A 47 -6.40 -8.58 1.76
C ASP A 47 -5.75 -7.72 2.85
N ARG A 48 -6.42 -6.60 3.13
CA ARG A 48 -6.01 -5.58 4.10
C ARG A 48 -5.73 -6.12 5.49
N THR A 49 -6.44 -7.17 5.90
CA THR A 49 -6.28 -7.79 7.23
C THR A 49 -5.01 -8.63 7.35
N LYS A 50 -4.37 -8.96 6.22
CA LYS A 50 -3.14 -9.77 6.16
C LYS A 50 -1.89 -8.92 5.91
N LEU A 51 -2.02 -7.74 5.30
CA LEU A 51 -0.90 -6.84 4.95
C LEU A 51 0.02 -6.54 6.12
N LEU A 52 -0.55 -6.23 7.29
CA LEU A 52 0.22 -5.89 8.48
C LEU A 52 1.09 -7.06 8.96
N ASN A 53 0.54 -8.27 8.95
CA ASN A 53 1.27 -9.48 9.34
C ASN A 53 2.42 -9.77 8.37
N SER A 54 2.22 -9.53 7.07
CA SER A 54 3.29 -9.65 6.06
C SER A 54 4.42 -8.65 6.30
N LEU A 55 4.10 -7.40 6.68
CA LEU A 55 5.11 -6.40 7.03
C LEU A 55 5.88 -6.76 8.31
N ILE A 56 5.18 -7.22 9.35
CA ILE A 56 5.80 -7.71 10.59
C ILE A 56 6.75 -8.86 10.30
N TYR A 57 6.33 -9.81 9.47
CA TYR A 57 7.16 -10.94 9.06
C TYR A 57 8.44 -10.48 8.35
N LEU A 58 8.35 -9.50 7.45
CA LEU A 58 9.53 -8.92 6.78
C LEU A 58 10.50 -8.32 7.82
N ILE A 59 10.00 -7.47 8.73
CA ILE A 59 10.82 -6.82 9.76
C ILE A 59 11.53 -7.87 10.63
N GLU A 60 10.78 -8.86 11.13
CA GLU A 60 11.34 -9.93 11.94
C GLU A 60 12.35 -10.78 11.18
N SER A 61 12.05 -11.14 9.92
CA SER A 61 12.95 -11.92 9.06
C SER A 61 14.28 -11.19 8.84
N LEU A 62 14.24 -9.91 8.51
CA LEU A 62 15.42 -9.07 8.31
C LEU A 62 16.22 -8.92 9.60
N ALA A 63 15.56 -8.59 10.71
CA ALA A 63 16.22 -8.44 12.01
C ALA A 63 16.89 -9.75 12.46
N LYS A 64 16.23 -10.90 12.31
CA LYS A 64 16.76 -12.23 12.67
C LYS A 64 18.02 -12.62 11.88
N LYS A 65 18.28 -12.03 10.70
CA LYS A 65 19.53 -12.29 9.93
C LYS A 65 20.76 -11.72 10.63
N VAL A 66 20.63 -10.62 11.38
CA VAL A 66 21.77 -9.89 11.96
C VAL A 66 21.81 -9.90 13.49
N VAL A 67 20.69 -10.16 14.15
CA VAL A 67 20.57 -10.19 15.61
C VAL A 67 20.98 -11.56 16.17
N THR A 68 21.52 -11.55 17.39
CA THR A 68 21.87 -12.77 18.13
C THR A 68 20.62 -13.60 18.45
N PRO A 69 20.61 -14.93 18.25
CA PRO A 69 19.45 -15.79 18.53
C PRO A 69 18.94 -15.76 19.98
N ALA A 70 19.78 -15.32 20.92
CA ALA A 70 19.44 -15.17 22.33
C ALA A 70 18.64 -13.89 22.63
N CYS A 71 18.46 -12.99 21.66
CA CYS A 71 17.67 -11.77 21.84
C CYS A 71 16.19 -12.13 22.05
N LYS A 72 15.62 -11.66 23.16
CA LYS A 72 14.20 -11.84 23.52
C LYS A 72 13.36 -10.58 23.38
N GLU A 73 13.98 -9.49 22.91
CA GLU A 73 13.31 -8.20 22.74
C GLU A 73 12.31 -8.22 21.57
N ASP A 74 11.33 -7.33 21.62
CA ASP A 74 10.38 -7.15 20.52
C ASP A 74 11.07 -6.43 19.35
N LEU A 75 11.38 -7.19 18.29
CA LEU A 75 12.05 -6.71 17.09
C LEU A 75 11.25 -5.66 16.31
N LEU A 76 10.00 -5.38 16.69
CA LEU A 76 9.20 -4.31 16.11
C LEU A 76 9.46 -2.95 16.73
N THR A 77 10.01 -2.90 17.95
CA THR A 77 10.24 -1.65 18.69
C THR A 77 11.69 -1.51 19.18
N ALA A 78 12.41 -2.62 19.33
CA ALA A 78 13.78 -2.62 19.81
C ALA A 78 14.76 -2.08 18.76
N ASN A 79 15.76 -1.35 19.25
CA ASN A 79 16.93 -0.99 18.45
C ASN A 79 17.83 -2.22 18.27
N ILE A 80 17.82 -2.79 17.06
CA ILE A 80 18.55 -4.03 16.78
C ILE A 80 20.07 -3.88 16.77
N GLN A 81 20.60 -2.65 16.68
CA GLN A 81 22.04 -2.36 16.71
C GLN A 81 22.69 -2.85 18.01
N SER A 82 21.94 -2.84 19.12
CA SER A 82 22.43 -3.26 20.44
C SER A 82 22.57 -4.78 20.58
N PHE A 83 22.03 -5.56 19.65
CA PHE A 83 21.91 -7.03 19.76
C PHE A 83 22.56 -7.78 18.60
N LEU A 84 23.42 -7.10 17.81
CA LEU A 84 24.05 -7.68 16.63
C LEU A 84 24.90 -8.91 16.96
N HIS A 85 24.76 -9.94 16.14
CA HIS A 85 25.62 -11.11 16.20
C HIS A 85 27.03 -10.74 15.70
N PRO A 86 28.12 -11.17 16.37
CA PRO A 86 29.49 -10.81 15.97
C PRO A 86 29.89 -11.26 14.57
N ASN A 87 29.32 -12.36 14.09
CA ASN A 87 29.55 -12.87 12.74
C ASN A 87 28.24 -13.45 12.15
N PRO A 88 27.32 -12.61 11.67
CA PRO A 88 26.02 -13.07 11.20
C PRO A 88 26.15 -13.81 9.86
N TYR A 89 25.31 -14.81 9.67
CA TYR A 89 25.19 -15.52 8.40
C TYR A 89 24.39 -14.68 7.41
N LEU A 90 25.02 -14.22 6.33
CA LEU A 90 24.41 -13.29 5.36
C LEU A 90 23.73 -13.99 4.18
N GLY A 91 23.54 -15.31 4.24
CA GLY A 91 22.85 -16.10 3.22
C GLY A 91 23.77 -16.96 2.37
N TYR A 92 23.19 -18.00 1.75
CA TYR A 92 23.95 -19.04 1.05
C TYR A 92 24.77 -18.46 -0.11
N ASP A 93 24.12 -17.71 -0.99
CA ASP A 93 24.76 -17.13 -2.17
C ASP A 93 25.90 -16.18 -1.79
N PHE A 94 25.72 -15.40 -0.72
CA PHE A 94 26.78 -14.52 -0.21
C PHE A 94 28.00 -15.32 0.26
N GLU A 95 27.80 -16.30 1.14
CA GLU A 95 28.90 -17.12 1.67
C GLU A 95 29.59 -17.95 0.57
N GLU A 96 28.84 -18.42 -0.41
CA GLU A 96 29.40 -19.12 -1.56
C GLU A 96 30.23 -18.18 -2.45
N GLN A 97 29.75 -16.95 -2.68
CA GLN A 97 30.51 -15.94 -3.42
C GLN A 97 31.76 -15.48 -2.68
N VAL A 98 31.75 -15.39 -1.35
CA VAL A 98 32.97 -15.11 -0.56
C VAL A 98 34.01 -16.23 -0.80
N LYS A 99 33.60 -17.49 -0.77
CA LYS A 99 34.48 -18.64 -1.05
C LYS A 99 35.05 -18.63 -2.47
N LYS A 100 34.25 -18.21 -3.46
CA LYS A 100 34.66 -18.11 -4.87
C LYS A 100 35.60 -16.93 -5.10
N ASN A 101 35.28 -15.76 -4.57
CA ASN A 101 36.01 -14.51 -4.82
C ASN A 101 37.28 -14.37 -3.99
N LYS A 102 37.34 -15.01 -2.81
CA LYS A 102 38.45 -14.95 -1.85
C LYS A 102 38.96 -13.50 -1.64
N PRO A 103 38.10 -12.58 -1.18
CA PRO A 103 38.51 -11.22 -0.86
C PRO A 103 39.59 -11.22 0.24
N SER A 104 40.32 -10.10 0.39
CA SER A 104 41.18 -9.93 1.56
C SER A 104 40.34 -9.90 2.85
N SER A 105 40.94 -10.29 3.97
CA SER A 105 40.29 -10.26 5.29
C SER A 105 39.68 -8.89 5.62
N GLU A 106 40.39 -7.81 5.25
CA GLU A 106 39.94 -6.44 5.47
C GLU A 106 38.76 -6.09 4.57
N ALA A 107 38.81 -6.46 3.29
CA ALA A 107 37.73 -6.20 2.35
C ALA A 107 36.46 -6.98 2.71
N GLU A 108 36.60 -8.24 3.14
CA GLU A 108 35.46 -9.05 3.59
C GLU A 108 34.77 -8.42 4.79
N LYS A 109 35.54 -7.99 5.80
CA LYS A 109 34.99 -7.32 7.00
C LYS A 109 34.24 -6.05 6.64
N VAL A 110 34.77 -5.25 5.71
CA VAL A 110 34.12 -4.02 5.23
C VAL A 110 32.81 -4.35 4.50
N VAL A 111 32.80 -5.33 3.59
CA VAL A 111 31.56 -5.70 2.88
C VAL A 111 30.52 -6.24 3.86
N ARG A 112 30.90 -7.11 4.80
CA ARG A 112 29.99 -7.63 5.83
C ARG A 112 29.42 -6.51 6.70
N SER A 113 30.23 -5.54 7.12
CA SER A 113 29.74 -4.43 7.94
C SER A 113 28.75 -3.55 7.17
N VAL A 114 28.98 -3.30 5.87
CA VAL A 114 28.04 -2.59 5.01
C VAL A 114 26.72 -3.36 4.87
N CYS A 115 26.76 -4.68 4.66
CA CYS A 115 25.56 -5.52 4.60
C CYS A 115 24.75 -5.47 5.90
N ILE A 116 25.42 -5.57 7.06
CA ILE A 116 24.78 -5.50 8.37
C ILE A 116 24.14 -4.13 8.59
N ASN A 117 24.90 -3.06 8.34
CA ASN A 117 24.41 -1.68 8.49
C ASN A 117 23.20 -1.41 7.58
N PHE A 118 23.17 -1.96 6.37
CA PHE A 118 22.02 -1.87 5.49
C PHE A 118 20.76 -2.50 6.12
N ILE A 119 20.87 -3.68 6.73
CA ILE A 119 19.74 -4.31 7.43
C ILE A 119 19.30 -3.49 8.63
N VAL A 120 20.24 -2.97 9.42
CA VAL A 120 19.93 -2.14 10.59
C VAL A 120 19.15 -0.90 10.17
N GLU A 121 19.63 -0.21 9.15
CA GLU A 121 18.97 0.99 8.64
C GLU A 121 17.60 0.65 8.05
N LEU A 122 17.50 -0.41 7.24
CA LEU A 122 16.25 -0.85 6.64
C LEU A 122 15.20 -1.21 7.71
N VAL A 123 15.58 -1.99 8.73
CA VAL A 123 14.68 -2.34 9.83
C VAL A 123 14.27 -1.08 10.60
N SER A 124 15.20 -0.19 10.93
CA SER A 124 14.86 1.07 11.62
C SER A 124 13.86 1.91 10.82
N GLN A 125 14.08 2.04 9.52
CA GLN A 125 13.18 2.76 8.62
C GLN A 125 11.80 2.10 8.49
N LEU A 126 11.73 0.77 8.49
CA LEU A 126 10.44 0.06 8.49
C LEU A 126 9.71 0.23 9.84
N GLN A 127 10.42 0.14 10.96
CA GLN A 127 9.88 0.38 12.30
C GLN A 127 9.30 1.80 12.45
N GLN A 128 9.99 2.83 11.93
CA GLN A 128 9.52 4.21 11.97
C GLN A 128 8.18 4.43 11.23
N ARG A 129 7.87 3.59 10.24
CA ARG A 129 6.61 3.65 9.49
C ARG A 129 5.48 2.89 10.19
N LEU A 130 5.77 2.11 11.23
CA LEU A 130 4.74 1.46 12.03
C LEU A 130 4.06 2.48 12.96
N PRO A 131 2.73 2.47 13.07
CA PRO A 131 2.04 3.35 13.99
C PRO A 131 2.17 2.84 15.43
N SER A 132 2.07 3.74 16.41
CA SER A 132 2.22 3.42 17.84
C SER A 132 1.18 2.42 18.36
N ASN A 133 0.03 2.32 17.71
CA ASN A 133 -1.07 1.40 18.02
C ASN A 133 -0.97 0.06 17.26
N ILE A 134 0.24 -0.33 16.80
CA ILE A 134 0.47 -1.58 16.05
C ILE A 134 -0.16 -2.80 16.71
N THR A 135 -0.07 -2.93 18.04
CA THR A 135 -0.62 -4.08 18.79
C THR A 135 -2.13 -4.19 18.64
N ILE A 136 -2.84 -3.07 18.58
CA ILE A 136 -4.28 -3.01 18.35
C ILE A 136 -4.57 -3.32 16.88
N LEU A 137 -3.80 -2.73 15.95
CA LEU A 137 -4.00 -2.96 14.52
C LEU A 137 -3.76 -4.42 14.13
N LYS A 138 -2.86 -5.14 14.81
CA LYS A 138 -2.71 -6.60 14.64
C LYS A 138 -4.02 -7.34 14.90
N GLN A 139 -4.87 -6.85 15.80
CA GLN A 139 -6.17 -7.47 16.10
C GLN A 139 -7.16 -7.35 14.94
N SER A 140 -6.92 -6.48 13.95
CA SER A 140 -7.73 -6.46 12.73
C SER A 140 -7.65 -7.78 11.94
N SER A 141 -6.56 -8.55 12.10
CA SER A 141 -6.49 -9.87 11.47
C SER A 141 -7.45 -10.88 12.10
N PHE A 142 -8.10 -10.53 13.23
CA PHE A 142 -9.12 -11.38 13.85
C PHE A 142 -10.32 -11.57 12.93
N ILE A 143 -10.68 -10.53 12.16
CA ILE A 143 -11.83 -10.59 11.25
C ILE A 143 -11.52 -11.32 9.93
N ALA A 144 -10.28 -11.78 9.72
CA ALA A 144 -9.91 -12.61 8.58
C ALA A 144 -10.56 -14.01 8.69
N PRO A 145 -10.90 -14.68 7.56
CA PRO A 145 -11.53 -16.00 7.55
C PRO A 145 -10.78 -17.04 8.39
N ASP A 146 -9.45 -17.03 8.30
CA ASP A 146 -8.54 -17.96 8.98
C ASP A 146 -8.58 -17.84 10.51
N THR A 147 -9.08 -16.73 11.05
CA THR A 147 -9.12 -16.45 12.49
C THR A 147 -10.54 -16.46 13.04
N CYS A 148 -11.49 -15.80 12.38
CA CYS A 148 -12.84 -15.59 12.92
C CYS A 148 -13.69 -16.86 12.94
N LEU A 149 -13.40 -17.84 12.09
CA LEU A 149 -14.16 -19.10 11.99
C LEU A 149 -13.64 -20.20 12.92
N ASN A 150 -12.50 -19.98 13.59
CA ASN A 150 -11.93 -20.96 14.51
C ASN A 150 -12.81 -21.16 15.75
N THR A 151 -12.87 -22.39 16.26
CA THR A 151 -13.57 -22.70 17.52
C THR A 151 -12.95 -21.97 18.71
N VAL A 152 -11.62 -21.89 18.73
CA VAL A 152 -10.87 -21.07 19.70
C VAL A 152 -10.40 -19.83 18.96
N LYS A 153 -11.05 -18.70 19.26
CA LYS A 153 -10.74 -17.40 18.66
C LYS A 153 -10.50 -16.35 19.75
N PRO A 154 -9.63 -15.34 19.50
CA PRO A 154 -9.36 -14.28 20.46
C PRO A 154 -10.61 -13.43 20.72
N SER A 155 -10.68 -12.78 21.88
CA SER A 155 -11.77 -11.84 22.18
C SER A 155 -11.68 -10.61 21.28
N ILE A 156 -12.81 -10.20 20.70
CA ILE A 156 -12.93 -8.99 19.87
C ILE A 156 -13.07 -7.71 20.71
N ILE A 157 -13.34 -7.85 22.01
CA ILE A 157 -13.61 -6.72 22.93
C ILE A 157 -12.45 -5.72 23.03
N PRO A 158 -11.16 -6.13 23.14
CA PRO A 158 -10.06 -5.16 23.18
C PRO A 158 -10.03 -4.27 21.94
N LEU A 159 -10.20 -4.85 20.75
CA LEU A 159 -10.24 -4.12 19.49
C LEU A 159 -11.44 -3.17 19.44
N ALA A 160 -12.62 -3.64 19.87
CA ALA A 160 -13.83 -2.83 19.92
C ALA A 160 -13.66 -1.60 20.83
N LYS A 161 -13.06 -1.78 22.02
CA LYS A 161 -12.75 -0.68 22.93
C LYS A 161 -11.77 0.31 22.34
N SER A 162 -10.71 -0.17 21.68
CA SER A 162 -9.73 0.71 21.01
C SER A 162 -10.32 1.50 19.83
N MET A 163 -11.38 1.00 19.22
CA MET A 163 -12.12 1.65 18.14
C MET A 163 -13.29 2.52 18.66
N TYR A 164 -13.36 2.75 19.98
CA TYR A 164 -14.43 3.53 20.64
C TYR A 164 -15.85 2.98 20.39
N TYR A 165 -15.99 1.65 20.31
CA TYR A 165 -17.30 1.01 20.16
C TYR A 165 -18.17 1.21 21.42
N PRO A 166 -19.48 1.49 21.30
CA PRO A 166 -20.35 1.75 22.44
C PRO A 166 -20.38 0.59 23.46
N GLU A 167 -20.13 0.89 24.74
CA GLU A 167 -20.04 -0.12 25.81
C GLU A 167 -21.34 -0.92 25.97
N GLU A 168 -22.48 -0.27 25.79
CA GLU A 168 -23.82 -0.86 25.81
C GLU A 168 -24.04 -1.99 24.79
N ASN A 169 -23.28 -1.99 23.69
CA ASN A 169 -23.38 -2.99 22.63
C ASN A 169 -22.28 -4.05 22.68
N LEU A 170 -21.30 -3.94 23.58
CA LEU A 170 -20.18 -4.89 23.68
C LEU A 170 -20.65 -6.32 24.00
N GLY A 171 -21.64 -6.48 24.90
CA GLY A 171 -22.17 -7.80 25.23
C GLY A 171 -22.84 -8.49 24.04
N LYS A 172 -23.55 -7.73 23.20
CA LYS A 172 -24.14 -8.24 21.95
C LYS A 172 -23.05 -8.62 20.95
N LEU A 173 -22.05 -7.75 20.79
CA LEU A 173 -20.92 -7.97 19.89
C LEU A 173 -20.16 -9.26 20.24
N GLU A 174 -19.86 -9.49 21.52
CA GLU A 174 -19.18 -10.70 21.99
C GLU A 174 -20.01 -11.96 21.78
N SER A 175 -21.31 -11.92 22.07
CA SER A 175 -22.21 -13.04 21.82
C SER A 175 -22.24 -13.40 20.33
N GLN A 176 -22.36 -12.40 19.45
CA GLN A 176 -22.34 -12.58 18.00
C GLN A 176 -21.00 -13.16 17.51
N TRP A 177 -19.88 -12.67 18.05
CA TRP A 177 -18.53 -13.13 17.73
C TRP A 177 -18.33 -14.62 18.02
N ASN A 178 -18.77 -15.07 19.19
CA ASN A 178 -18.66 -16.46 19.61
C ASN A 178 -19.57 -17.38 18.77
N ASN A 179 -20.77 -16.92 18.44
CA ASN A 179 -21.74 -17.67 17.65
C ASN A 179 -21.38 -17.78 16.17
N LEU A 180 -20.42 -16.98 15.67
CA LEU A 180 -20.05 -16.97 14.25
C LEU A 180 -19.53 -18.33 13.75
N SER A 181 -18.94 -19.15 14.61
CA SER A 181 -18.46 -20.50 14.21
C SER A 181 -19.60 -21.53 14.08
N LEU A 182 -20.83 -21.17 14.46
CA LEU A 182 -21.99 -22.07 14.38
C LEU A 182 -22.64 -22.08 12.99
N ILE A 183 -22.34 -21.07 12.16
CA ILE A 183 -22.89 -20.96 10.82
C ILE A 183 -21.94 -21.57 9.79
N LYS A 184 -22.51 -22.19 8.75
CA LYS A 184 -21.75 -22.67 7.59
C LYS A 184 -21.70 -21.57 6.55
N LEU A 185 -20.49 -21.08 6.27
CA LEU A 185 -20.22 -20.06 5.28
C LEU A 185 -19.60 -20.70 4.04
N THR A 186 -19.89 -20.16 2.88
CA THR A 186 -19.48 -20.70 1.58
C THR A 186 -18.40 -19.85 0.91
N ASN A 187 -18.44 -18.53 1.10
CA ASN A 187 -17.53 -17.56 0.50
C ASN A 187 -16.47 -17.12 1.51
N ILE A 188 -15.46 -17.97 1.71
CA ILE A 188 -14.34 -17.71 2.64
C ILE A 188 -13.04 -17.28 1.91
N THR A 189 -13.12 -16.98 0.61
CA THR A 189 -11.97 -16.66 -0.27
C THR A 189 -11.28 -15.37 0.12
N THR A 190 -12.05 -14.31 0.36
CA THR A 190 -11.55 -13.01 0.82
C THR A 190 -12.27 -12.59 2.07
N THR A 191 -11.60 -11.77 2.88
CA THR A 191 -12.25 -11.18 4.05
C THR A 191 -13.48 -10.36 3.66
N ALA A 192 -13.45 -9.63 2.54
CA ALA A 192 -14.60 -8.84 2.09
C ALA A 192 -15.81 -9.72 1.72
N ASP A 193 -15.58 -10.81 0.97
CA ASP A 193 -16.66 -11.73 0.54
C ASP A 193 -17.31 -12.42 1.74
N LEU A 194 -16.49 -12.83 2.71
CA LEU A 194 -16.94 -13.42 3.96
C LEU A 194 -17.92 -12.48 4.69
N TRP A 195 -17.51 -11.23 4.91
CA TRP A 195 -18.34 -10.27 5.63
C TRP A 195 -19.55 -9.81 4.81
N ALA A 196 -19.48 -9.88 3.48
CA ALA A 196 -20.64 -9.68 2.62
C ALA A 196 -21.67 -10.81 2.78
N GLU A 197 -21.23 -12.08 2.86
CA GLU A 197 -22.11 -13.23 3.13
C GLU A 197 -22.75 -13.11 4.53
N ILE A 198 -21.96 -12.82 5.56
CA ILE A 198 -22.48 -12.64 6.94
C ILE A 198 -23.46 -11.46 7.01
N ASN A 199 -23.24 -10.39 6.23
CA ASN A 199 -24.15 -9.25 6.16
C ASN A 199 -25.52 -9.61 5.57
N LEU A 200 -25.56 -10.54 4.63
CA LEU A 200 -26.79 -11.02 3.98
C LEU A 200 -27.44 -12.19 4.72
N TYR A 201 -26.75 -12.79 5.68
CA TYR A 201 -27.27 -13.91 6.46
C TYR A 201 -28.51 -13.50 7.28
N THR A 202 -29.56 -14.32 7.20
CA THR A 202 -30.80 -14.17 7.96
C THR A 202 -31.12 -15.45 8.72
N ASP A 203 -31.56 -15.32 9.97
CA ASP A 203 -32.07 -16.44 10.75
C ASP A 203 -33.52 -16.81 10.36
N GLY A 204 -34.11 -17.77 11.08
CA GLY A 204 -35.50 -18.19 10.84
C GLY A 204 -36.56 -17.10 11.07
N SER A 205 -36.18 -15.95 11.67
CA SER A 205 -37.05 -14.77 11.83
C SER A 205 -36.89 -13.76 10.69
N GLY A 206 -35.97 -13.98 9.75
CA GLY A 206 -35.66 -13.03 8.68
C GLY A 206 -34.77 -11.86 9.13
N LEU A 207 -34.25 -11.89 10.36
CA LEU A 207 -33.34 -10.87 10.87
C LEU A 207 -31.89 -11.37 10.80
N ASN A 208 -30.95 -10.44 10.72
CA ASN A 208 -29.53 -10.80 10.79
C ASN A 208 -29.07 -10.86 12.25
N PRO A 209 -28.76 -12.06 12.80
CA PRO A 209 -28.31 -12.20 14.18
C PRO A 209 -26.92 -11.62 14.43
N PHE A 210 -26.12 -11.33 13.40
CA PHE A 210 -24.75 -10.81 13.46
C PHE A 210 -24.63 -9.32 13.10
N LYS A 211 -25.74 -8.57 13.14
CA LYS A 211 -25.79 -7.18 12.68
C LYS A 211 -24.73 -6.26 13.32
N GLU A 212 -24.55 -6.33 14.63
CA GLU A 212 -23.59 -5.49 15.36
C GLU A 212 -22.16 -5.85 14.95
N LEU A 213 -21.88 -7.15 14.89
CA LEU A 213 -20.58 -7.67 14.48
C LEU A 213 -20.23 -7.31 13.04
N VAL A 214 -21.17 -7.43 12.10
CA VAL A 214 -20.98 -7.05 10.70
C VAL A 214 -20.70 -5.55 10.58
N ASN A 215 -21.46 -4.71 11.29
CA ASN A 215 -21.22 -3.28 11.29
C ASN A 215 -19.83 -2.94 11.83
N PHE A 216 -19.42 -3.61 12.91
CA PHE A 216 -18.07 -3.47 13.46
C PHE A 216 -16.98 -3.96 12.49
N ALA A 217 -17.16 -5.10 11.82
CA ALA A 217 -16.20 -5.57 10.83
C ALA A 217 -16.07 -4.59 9.65
N LYS A 218 -17.19 -4.01 9.20
CA LYS A 218 -17.17 -2.97 8.15
C LYS A 218 -16.35 -1.75 8.55
N THR A 219 -16.40 -1.28 9.81
CA THR A 219 -15.59 -0.12 10.23
C THR A 219 -14.10 -0.42 10.16
N ILE A 220 -13.69 -1.66 10.41
CA ILE A 220 -12.29 -2.11 10.26
C ILE A 220 -11.91 -2.20 8.77
N LEU A 221 -12.77 -2.76 7.93
CA LEU A 221 -12.47 -2.99 6.51
C LEU A 221 -12.35 -1.69 5.69
N VAL A 222 -13.05 -0.63 6.09
CA VAL A 222 -12.99 0.68 5.43
C VAL A 222 -11.78 1.53 5.86
N LEU A 223 -11.00 1.10 6.87
CA LEU A 223 -9.79 1.82 7.27
C LEU A 223 -8.81 1.92 6.09
N PRO A 224 -8.14 3.07 5.92
CA PRO A 224 -7.05 3.19 4.95
C PRO A 224 -5.79 2.52 5.54
N TRP A 225 -5.43 1.36 5.00
CA TRP A 225 -4.26 0.57 5.45
C TRP A 225 -2.94 1.02 4.82
N SER A 226 -3.01 1.76 3.71
CA SER A 226 -1.86 2.31 3.02
C SER A 226 -2.20 3.66 2.38
N ASN A 227 -1.17 4.45 2.11
CA ASN A 227 -1.32 5.71 1.38
C ASN A 227 -1.46 5.50 -0.14
N ALA A 228 -1.36 4.26 -0.63
CA ALA A 228 -1.36 3.97 -2.06
C ALA A 228 -2.65 4.44 -2.77
N GLU A 229 -3.80 4.33 -2.10
CA GLU A 229 -5.07 4.86 -2.63
C GLU A 229 -4.98 6.38 -2.87
N ILE A 230 -4.36 7.10 -1.94
CA ILE A 230 -4.19 8.56 -2.01
C ILE A 230 -3.16 8.92 -3.08
N GLU A 231 -2.04 8.20 -3.16
CA GLU A 231 -1.01 8.38 -4.19
C GLU A 231 -1.58 8.15 -5.60
N ARG A 232 -2.44 7.15 -5.78
CA ARG A 232 -3.14 6.92 -7.05
C ARG A 232 -4.05 8.10 -7.42
N TRP A 233 -4.73 8.72 -6.46
CA TRP A 233 -5.50 9.94 -6.69
C TRP A 233 -4.62 11.15 -7.04
N PHE A 234 -3.46 11.29 -6.41
CA PHE A 234 -2.49 12.32 -6.77
C PHE A 234 -1.90 12.11 -8.17
N SER A 235 -1.62 10.87 -8.56
CA SER A 235 -1.22 10.55 -9.94
C SER A 235 -2.30 10.96 -10.94
N GLN A 236 -3.56 10.60 -10.68
CA GLN A 236 -4.70 11.05 -11.51
C GLN A 236 -4.83 12.57 -11.56
N MET A 237 -4.57 13.26 -10.44
CA MET A 237 -4.57 14.72 -10.38
C MET A 237 -3.45 15.32 -11.24
N SER A 238 -2.24 14.76 -11.22
CA SER A 238 -1.12 15.19 -12.06
C SER A 238 -1.40 15.00 -13.56
N ILE A 239 -2.13 13.94 -13.93
CA ILE A 239 -2.59 13.74 -15.33
C ILE A 239 -3.58 14.84 -15.75
N ILE A 240 -4.50 15.22 -14.85
CA ILE A 240 -5.49 16.27 -15.10
C ILE A 240 -4.82 17.65 -15.16
N LYS A 241 -3.93 17.94 -14.21
CA LYS A 241 -3.16 19.19 -14.07
C LYS A 241 -1.72 19.00 -14.53
N ASN A 242 -1.56 18.70 -15.81
CA ASN A 242 -0.25 18.58 -16.44
C ASN A 242 0.37 19.96 -16.78
N ALA A 243 1.62 19.98 -17.26
CA ALA A 243 2.34 21.21 -17.59
C ALA A 243 1.58 22.14 -18.55
N HIS A 244 0.82 21.58 -19.50
CA HIS A 244 0.02 22.35 -20.45
C HIS A 244 -1.34 22.81 -19.89
N ARG A 245 -1.84 22.16 -18.83
CA ARG A 245 -3.15 22.42 -18.19
C ARG A 245 -3.01 22.76 -16.69
N ASN A 246 -1.97 23.51 -16.33
CA ASN A 246 -1.65 23.83 -14.93
C ASN A 246 -2.57 24.89 -14.29
N ARG A 247 -3.21 25.75 -15.10
CA ARG A 247 -4.12 26.84 -14.64
C ARG A 247 -5.57 26.39 -14.40
N MET A 248 -5.82 25.09 -14.28
CA MET A 248 -7.16 24.58 -13.99
C MET A 248 -7.61 24.97 -12.57
N SER A 249 -8.85 25.48 -12.46
CA SER A 249 -9.44 25.80 -11.16
C SER A 249 -9.62 24.56 -10.30
N THR A 250 -9.55 24.74 -8.97
CA THR A 250 -9.74 23.67 -7.99
C THR A 250 -11.11 23.01 -8.13
N PHE A 251 -12.15 23.81 -8.39
CA PHE A 251 -13.51 23.30 -8.64
C PHE A 251 -13.55 22.36 -9.86
N MET A 252 -12.96 22.75 -10.98
CA MET A 252 -12.95 21.93 -12.19
C MET A 252 -12.15 20.64 -11.97
N ALA A 253 -10.97 20.75 -11.34
CA ALA A 253 -10.15 19.58 -11.04
C ALA A 253 -10.89 18.59 -10.11
N ASN A 254 -11.55 19.10 -9.06
CA ASN A 254 -12.36 18.29 -8.15
C ASN A 254 -13.55 17.64 -8.86
N ALA A 255 -14.24 18.37 -9.75
CA ALA A 255 -15.34 17.82 -10.54
C ALA A 255 -14.88 16.66 -11.43
N ILE A 256 -13.75 16.82 -12.14
CA ILE A 256 -13.18 15.77 -13.00
C ILE A 256 -12.77 14.55 -12.17
N LEU A 257 -12.07 14.75 -11.04
CA LEU A 257 -11.68 13.68 -10.13
C LEU A 257 -12.91 12.92 -9.59
N THR A 258 -13.96 13.66 -9.21
CA THR A 258 -15.21 13.07 -8.70
C THR A 258 -15.92 12.23 -9.78
N ILE A 259 -15.97 12.72 -11.03
CA ILE A 259 -16.54 11.97 -12.14
C ILE A 259 -15.74 10.70 -12.39
N LYS A 260 -14.40 10.80 -12.47
CA LYS A 260 -13.52 9.63 -12.62
C LYS A 260 -13.71 8.61 -11.50
N ALA A 261 -13.84 9.06 -10.25
CA ALA A 261 -14.13 8.20 -9.10
C ALA A 261 -15.47 7.48 -9.23
N GLY A 262 -16.51 8.20 -9.66
CA GLY A 262 -17.84 7.63 -9.89
C GLY A 262 -17.84 6.58 -10.99
N LEU A 263 -17.18 6.85 -12.12
CA LEU A 263 -17.05 5.93 -13.24
C LEU A 263 -16.27 4.67 -12.84
N LYS A 264 -15.12 4.82 -12.18
CA LYS A 264 -14.31 3.70 -11.66
C LYS A 264 -15.11 2.79 -10.72
N ARG A 265 -15.94 3.37 -9.84
CA ARG A 265 -16.81 2.60 -8.93
C ARG A 265 -17.86 1.75 -9.65
N LYS A 266 -18.28 2.16 -10.84
CA LYS A 266 -19.23 1.40 -11.68
C LYS A 266 -18.54 0.42 -12.63
N GLY A 267 -17.20 0.44 -12.71
CA GLY A 267 -16.47 -0.31 -13.72
C GLY A 267 -16.70 0.23 -15.13
N GLU A 268 -17.06 1.51 -15.26
CA GLU A 268 -17.30 2.17 -16.54
C GLU A 268 -16.18 3.17 -16.84
N CYS A 269 -15.95 3.45 -18.12
CA CYS A 269 -15.01 4.46 -18.62
C CYS A 269 -15.75 5.46 -19.53
N CYS A 270 -15.04 6.49 -20.00
CA CYS A 270 -15.62 7.58 -20.80
C CYS A 270 -16.22 7.12 -22.14
N ASP A 271 -15.81 5.96 -22.63
CA ASP A 271 -16.30 5.29 -23.83
C ASP A 271 -17.53 4.38 -23.56
N THR A 272 -17.67 3.84 -22.35
CA THR A 272 -18.77 2.94 -21.98
C THR A 272 -19.94 3.66 -21.30
N TYR A 273 -19.70 4.80 -20.66
CA TYR A 273 -20.72 5.50 -19.89
C TYR A 273 -21.66 6.32 -20.78
N ASN A 274 -22.93 5.93 -20.82
CA ASN A 274 -23.96 6.67 -21.52
C ASN A 274 -24.53 7.80 -20.65
N LEU A 275 -24.29 9.05 -21.07
CA LEU A 275 -24.87 10.22 -20.42
C LEU A 275 -26.41 10.20 -20.50
N PRO A 276 -27.13 10.51 -19.40
CA PRO A 276 -28.58 10.58 -19.42
C PRO A 276 -29.10 11.58 -20.46
N GLN A 277 -30.15 11.21 -21.20
CA GLN A 277 -30.69 12.02 -22.31
C GLN A 277 -31.09 13.45 -21.89
N HIS A 278 -31.52 13.64 -20.64
CA HIS A 278 -31.88 14.97 -20.13
C HIS A 278 -30.65 15.87 -19.93
N ILE A 279 -29.49 15.31 -19.58
CA ILE A 279 -28.22 16.04 -19.48
C ILE A 279 -27.72 16.41 -20.87
N LEU A 280 -27.77 15.48 -21.83
CA LEU A 280 -27.39 15.74 -23.22
C LEU A 280 -28.17 16.91 -23.83
N LYS A 281 -29.47 17.01 -23.51
CA LYS A 281 -30.33 18.13 -23.94
C LYS A 281 -29.98 19.47 -23.29
N GLN A 282 -29.27 19.46 -22.16
CA GLN A 282 -28.82 20.67 -21.47
C GLN A 282 -27.44 21.14 -21.97
N ILE A 283 -26.61 20.25 -22.51
CA ILE A 283 -25.31 20.62 -23.08
C ILE A 283 -25.51 21.64 -24.22
N GLY A 284 -24.86 22.80 -24.12
CA GLY A 284 -25.01 23.92 -25.06
C GLY A 284 -26.14 24.91 -24.72
N THR A 285 -26.92 24.66 -23.67
CA THR A 285 -27.91 25.62 -23.14
C THR A 285 -27.30 26.47 -22.03
N MET A 286 -27.74 27.74 -21.89
CA MET A 286 -27.25 28.65 -20.83
C MET A 286 -27.53 28.12 -19.41
N THR A 287 -28.51 27.24 -19.26
CA THR A 287 -28.85 26.53 -18.01
C THR A 287 -27.70 25.69 -17.45
N SER A 288 -26.78 25.18 -18.28
CA SER A 288 -25.60 24.42 -17.80
C SER A 288 -24.47 25.31 -17.27
N TYR A 289 -24.53 26.62 -17.50
CA TYR A 289 -23.49 27.59 -17.13
C TYR A 289 -23.94 28.59 -16.06
N GLN A 290 -25.19 28.49 -15.60
CA GLN A 290 -25.68 29.30 -14.49
C GLN A 290 -25.01 28.83 -13.20
N LYS A 291 -24.03 29.61 -12.73
CA LYS A 291 -23.44 29.46 -11.39
C LYS A 291 -24.56 29.53 -10.36
N GLY A 292 -24.87 28.41 -9.69
CA GLY A 292 -25.51 28.49 -8.38
C GLY A 292 -24.61 29.30 -7.45
N GLU A 293 -25.19 30.23 -6.69
CA GLU A 293 -24.50 30.98 -5.65
C GLU A 293 -23.93 30.01 -4.61
N SER A 294 -22.68 29.59 -4.79
CA SER A 294 -21.89 28.97 -3.73
C SER A 294 -20.70 29.87 -3.41
N THR A 295 -20.65 30.22 -2.13
CA THR A 295 -19.78 31.17 -1.47
C THR A 295 -18.30 31.06 -1.85
N SER A 296 -17.73 32.20 -2.22
CA SER A 296 -16.30 32.47 -2.21
C SER A 296 -15.68 32.19 -0.84
N THR A 297 -14.62 31.39 -0.78
CA THR A 297 -13.47 31.66 0.12
C THR A 297 -12.19 31.01 -0.39
N ASP A 298 -11.14 31.84 -0.42
CA ASP A 298 -9.69 31.56 -0.50
C ASP A 298 -9.10 31.12 -1.87
N ASP A 299 -9.02 32.07 -2.80
CA ASP A 299 -7.91 32.13 -3.77
C ASP A 299 -6.73 32.86 -3.11
N ARG A 300 -5.80 32.12 -2.51
CA ARG A 300 -4.44 32.63 -2.25
C ARG A 300 -3.47 32.01 -3.24
N PRO A 301 -2.59 32.81 -3.88
CA PRO A 301 -1.59 32.26 -4.79
C PRO A 301 -0.52 31.54 -3.96
N LEU A 302 -0.41 30.23 -4.14
CA LEU A 302 0.74 29.45 -3.66
C LEU A 302 1.91 29.69 -4.60
N ALA A 303 3.06 30.04 -4.01
CA ALA A 303 4.32 30.31 -4.68
C ALA A 303 4.91 29.02 -5.29
N ASP A 304 5.61 29.20 -6.41
CA ASP A 304 6.42 28.26 -7.21
C ASP A 304 6.56 26.83 -6.66
N ASP A 305 5.80 25.90 -7.25
CA ASP A 305 6.08 24.46 -7.18
C ASP A 305 7.22 24.13 -8.16
N GLN A 306 8.36 23.72 -7.61
CA GLN A 306 9.38 23.00 -8.35
C GLN A 306 8.78 21.68 -8.84
N MET A 307 8.82 21.47 -10.16
CA MET A 307 8.36 20.25 -10.80
C MET A 307 9.07 19.01 -10.23
N LEU A 308 8.29 18.09 -9.67
CA LEU A 308 8.72 16.70 -9.50
C LEU A 308 8.49 15.98 -10.83
N GLU A 309 9.55 15.83 -11.61
CA GLU A 309 9.60 14.91 -12.74
C GLU A 309 9.80 13.46 -12.24
N ASP A 310 9.20 12.54 -12.99
CA ASP A 310 9.24 11.08 -12.91
C ASP A 310 8.39 10.39 -11.82
N PHE A 311 7.13 10.12 -12.16
CA PHE A 311 6.35 9.02 -11.57
C PHE A 311 6.06 7.97 -12.64
N GLU A 312 6.41 6.72 -12.34
CA GLU A 312 6.16 5.56 -13.20
C GLU A 312 4.66 5.40 -13.49
N ILE A 313 4.34 5.13 -14.76
CA ILE A 313 3.00 4.83 -15.24
C ILE A 313 2.55 3.50 -14.64
N ASP A 314 1.40 3.50 -13.96
CA ASP A 314 0.75 2.30 -13.44
C ASP A 314 0.33 1.38 -14.62
N PRO A 315 0.89 0.17 -14.74
CA PRO A 315 0.57 -0.75 -15.83
C PRO A 315 -0.87 -1.26 -15.82
N ASP A 316 -1.61 -1.07 -14.72
CA ASP A 316 -3.03 -1.44 -14.62
C ASP A 316 -4.00 -0.32 -15.05
N ASP A 317 -3.51 0.84 -15.51
CA ASP A 317 -4.35 1.90 -16.08
C ASP A 317 -4.57 1.67 -17.60
N PRO A 318 -5.78 1.31 -18.06
CA PRO A 318 -6.06 1.16 -19.48
C PRO A 318 -6.10 2.54 -20.13
N THR A 319 -4.95 3.04 -20.56
CA THR A 319 -4.90 4.23 -21.40
C THR A 319 -5.39 3.86 -22.81
N PRO A 320 -6.34 4.61 -23.40
CA PRO A 320 -6.54 4.54 -24.83
C PRO A 320 -5.27 5.06 -25.50
N ILE A 321 -4.69 4.23 -26.37
CA ILE A 321 -3.57 4.57 -27.25
C ILE A 321 -3.82 5.95 -27.84
N LEU A 322 -2.88 6.86 -27.61
CA LEU A 322 -2.85 8.19 -28.20
C LEU A 322 -2.88 8.02 -29.73
N PHE A 323 -4.03 8.25 -30.35
CA PHE A 323 -4.10 8.35 -31.81
C PHE A 323 -3.30 9.60 -32.22
N HIS A 324 -2.11 9.36 -32.79
CA HIS A 324 -1.43 10.36 -33.61
C HIS A 324 -2.33 10.64 -34.82
N ILE A 325 -3.04 11.76 -34.79
CA ILE A 325 -3.56 12.38 -36.01
C ILE A 325 -2.38 13.16 -36.58
N SER A 326 -1.82 12.64 -37.66
CA SER A 326 -0.91 13.37 -38.54
C SER A 326 -1.73 14.33 -39.39
N ASP A 327 -1.69 15.62 -39.07
CA ASP A 327 -2.11 16.67 -39.98
C ASP A 327 -0.92 17.64 -40.09
N ASP A 328 -0.17 17.52 -41.19
CA ASP A 328 0.63 18.59 -41.77
C ASP A 328 0.80 18.26 -43.27
N GLU A 329 -0.25 18.54 -44.03
CA GLU A 329 -0.18 18.84 -45.46
C GLU A 329 -0.25 20.36 -45.62
N GLU A 330 0.84 20.93 -46.14
CA GLU A 330 1.00 22.18 -46.91
C GLU A 330 0.24 23.45 -46.51
N LEU A 331 0.99 24.57 -46.36
CA LEU A 331 0.94 25.70 -47.31
C LEU A 331 1.93 26.83 -46.96
N LEU A 332 2.75 27.15 -47.96
CA LEU A 332 3.63 28.32 -48.19
C LEU A 332 5.00 28.41 -47.49
#